data_AF-A0A521Y2A0-F1
#
_entry.id   AF-A0A521Y2A0-F1
#
_cell.length_a   1.000
_cell.length_b   1.000
_cell.length_c   1.000
_cell.angle_alpha   90.00
_cell.angle_beta   90.00
_cell.angle_gamma   90.00
#
_symmetry.space_group_name_H-M   'P 1'
#
loop_
_entity.id
_entity.type
_entity.pdbx_description
1 polymer ?
#
loop_
_entity_poly.entity_id
_entity_poly.type
_entity_poly.pdbx_seq_one_letter_code
_entity_poly.pdbx_strand_id
1 'polypeptide(L)'
;MAATASTRDTAGRRYALALIEIARADGDADSWLAAVEGLASLTEESRFVDALQADGMTDEAFVAIVRRVVPGITAKQLNLFRLLRRKGRLSLGRSIASYFRELMDEERSVLRAVVTTAV
;
A
#
# COMPACT_ATOMS: atom_id res chain seq x y z
N MET A 1 6.34 21.57 18.89
CA MET A 1 6.76 20.16 18.99
C MET A 1 6.97 19.62 17.59
N ALA A 2 8.24 19.45 17.20
CA ALA A 2 8.65 19.10 15.85
C ALA A 2 8.17 17.70 15.43
N ALA A 3 7.66 17.61 14.20
CA ALA A 3 7.34 16.37 13.52
C ALA A 3 8.61 15.54 13.31
N THR A 4 8.68 14.35 13.90
CA THR A 4 9.69 13.34 13.59
C THR A 4 9.02 12.21 12.81
N ALA A 5 9.57 11.96 11.62
CA ALA A 5 9.15 10.93 10.69
C ALA A 5 8.81 9.61 11.40
N SER A 6 7.56 9.16 11.25
CA SER A 6 7.13 7.82 11.67
C SER A 6 8.11 6.80 11.10
N THR A 7 8.87 6.13 11.98
CA THR A 7 9.81 5.05 11.70
C THR A 7 9.31 4.18 10.54
N ARG A 8 9.86 4.37 9.33
CA ARG A 8 9.50 3.53 8.18
C ARG A 8 10.14 2.17 8.37
N ASP A 9 9.32 1.14 8.47
CA ASP A 9 9.79 -0.22 8.68
C ASP A 9 10.35 -0.81 7.37
N THR A 10 11.56 -1.37 7.43
CA THR A 10 12.19 -2.11 6.32
C THR A 10 11.32 -3.23 5.75
N ALA A 11 10.45 -3.86 6.56
CA ALA A 11 9.47 -4.82 6.11
C ALA A 11 8.46 -4.20 5.14
N GLY A 12 8.06 -2.94 5.36
CA GLY A 12 7.20 -2.19 4.45
C GLY A 12 7.83 -2.03 3.06
N ARG A 13 9.15 -1.80 2.99
CA ARG A 13 9.87 -1.72 1.71
C ARG A 13 9.81 -3.03 0.93
N ARG A 14 9.91 -4.18 1.61
CA ARG A 14 9.81 -5.50 0.94
C ARG A 14 8.44 -5.71 0.30
N TYR A 15 7.37 -5.32 0.99
CA TYR A 15 6.02 -5.36 0.43
C TYR A 15 5.87 -4.38 -0.74
N ALA A 16 6.36 -3.15 -0.60
CA ALA A 16 6.30 -2.15 -1.67
C ALA A 16 7.01 -2.61 -2.95
N LEU A 17 8.20 -3.20 -2.84
CA LEU A 17 8.92 -3.79 -3.97
C LEU A 17 8.11 -4.90 -4.65
N ALA A 18 7.52 -5.82 -3.87
CA ALA A 18 6.68 -6.86 -4.43
C ALA A 18 5.43 -6.31 -5.14
N LEU A 19 4.83 -5.24 -4.61
CA LEU A 19 3.68 -4.59 -5.21
C LEU A 19 4.00 -3.87 -6.50
N ILE A 20 5.18 -3.25 -6.63
CA ILE A 20 5.63 -2.65 -7.90
C ILE A 20 5.66 -3.70 -9.01
N GLU A 21 6.22 -4.88 -8.76
CA GLU A 21 6.28 -5.94 -9.76
C GLU A 21 4.87 -6.43 -10.17
N ILE A 22 3.94 -6.51 -9.21
CA ILE A 22 2.55 -6.87 -9.51
C ILE A 22 1.85 -5.76 -10.30
N ALA A 23 2.04 -4.49 -9.91
CA ALA A 23 1.44 -3.34 -10.57
C ALA A 23 1.90 -3.22 -12.03
N ARG A 24 3.18 -3.51 -12.30
CA ARG A 24 3.73 -3.62 -13.66
C ARG A 24 3.08 -4.72 -14.46
N ALA A 25 2.95 -5.91 -13.88
CA ALA A 25 2.33 -7.05 -14.55
C ALA A 25 0.84 -6.84 -14.85
N ASP A 26 0.15 -6.09 -13.99
CA ASP A 26 -1.26 -5.72 -14.16
C ASP A 26 -1.47 -4.57 -15.16
N GLY A 27 -0.44 -3.77 -15.42
CA GLY A 27 -0.52 -2.60 -16.31
C GLY A 27 -1.34 -1.43 -15.76
N ASP A 28 -1.65 -1.44 -14.46
CA ASP A 28 -2.53 -0.45 -13.81
C ASP A 28 -1.94 0.04 -12.47
N ALA A 29 -0.83 0.78 -12.59
CA ALA A 29 -0.09 1.25 -11.42
C ALA A 29 -0.84 2.32 -10.61
N ASP A 30 -1.69 3.13 -11.24
CA ASP A 30 -2.50 4.14 -10.56
C ASP A 30 -3.54 3.51 -9.63
N SER A 31 -4.19 2.43 -10.08
CA SER A 31 -5.12 1.67 -9.24
C SER A 31 -4.41 1.04 -8.02
N TRP A 32 -3.19 0.53 -8.21
CA TRP A 32 -2.38 0.03 -7.09
C TRP A 32 -1.92 1.13 -6.13
N LEU A 33 -1.60 2.33 -6.63
CA LEU A 33 -1.31 3.49 -5.80
C LEU A 33 -2.51 3.87 -4.93
N ALA A 34 -3.70 3.97 -5.52
CA ALA A 34 -4.93 4.26 -4.78
C ALA A 34 -5.22 3.20 -3.70
N ALA A 35 -4.96 1.92 -3.99
CA ALA A 35 -5.12 0.85 -3.03
C ALA A 35 -4.14 0.98 -1.83
N VAL A 36 -2.85 1.24 -2.06
CA VAL A 36 -1.89 1.39 -0.94
C VAL A 36 -2.14 2.68 -0.14
N GLU A 37 -2.65 3.74 -0.76
CA GLU A 37 -3.05 4.96 -0.05
C GLU A 37 -4.26 4.72 0.85
N GLY A 38 -5.26 3.96 0.37
CA GLY A 38 -6.37 3.53 1.22
C GLY A 38 -5.92 2.63 2.36
N LEU A 39 -4.92 1.77 2.14
CA LEU A 39 -4.29 0.99 3.21
C LEU A 39 -3.63 1.89 4.26
N ALA A 40 -2.90 2.92 3.83
CA ALA A 40 -2.30 3.89 4.75
C ALA A 40 -3.34 4.65 5.57
N SER A 41 -4.46 5.06 4.95
CA SER A 41 -5.58 5.72 5.64
C SER A 41 -6.23 4.78 6.68
N LEU A 42 -6.50 3.51 6.32
CA LEU A 42 -7.05 2.51 7.24
C LEU A 42 -6.14 2.19 8.43
N THR A 43 -4.85 2.49 8.32
CA THR A 43 -3.81 2.12 9.29
C THR A 43 -3.13 3.35 9.89
N GLU A 44 -3.73 4.52 9.71
CA GLU A 44 -3.17 5.80 10.16
C GLU A 44 -3.08 5.88 11.69
N GLU A 45 -4.08 5.31 12.36
CA GLU A 45 -4.18 5.26 13.81
C GLU A 45 -4.08 3.83 14.33
N SER A 46 -3.35 3.63 15.42
CA SER A 46 -3.18 2.30 16.04
C SER A 46 -4.53 1.68 16.42
N ARG A 47 -5.48 2.47 16.94
CA ARG A 47 -6.83 2.00 17.29
C ARG A 47 -7.59 1.39 16.11
N PHE A 48 -7.35 1.86 14.88
CA PHE A 48 -7.99 1.29 13.69
C PHE A 48 -7.37 -0.04 13.34
N VAL A 49 -6.03 -0.14 13.43
CA VAL A 49 -5.32 -1.41 13.25
C VAL A 49 -5.81 -2.44 14.27
N ASP A 50 -5.91 -2.06 15.54
CA ASP A 50 -6.37 -2.94 16.61
C ASP A 50 -7.81 -3.43 16.34
N ALA A 51 -8.71 -2.53 15.94
CA ALA A 51 -10.08 -2.90 15.59
C ALA A 51 -10.16 -3.85 14.37
N LEU A 52 -9.33 -3.62 13.34
CA LEU A 52 -9.25 -4.47 12.15
C LEU A 52 -8.58 -5.83 12.42
N GLN A 53 -7.82 -5.95 13.51
CA GLN A 53 -7.13 -7.18 13.93
C GLN A 53 -7.86 -7.93 15.04
N ALA A 54 -8.90 -7.34 15.66
CA ALA A 54 -9.63 -7.95 16.76
C ALA A 54 -10.28 -9.29 16.36
N ASP A 55 -10.37 -10.22 17.31
CA ASP A 55 -10.92 -11.57 17.10
C ASP A 55 -12.36 -11.56 16.56
N GLY A 56 -13.16 -10.53 16.91
CA GLY A 56 -14.53 -10.35 16.43
C GLY A 56 -14.65 -9.80 15.00
N MET A 57 -13.54 -9.40 14.36
CA MET A 57 -13.55 -8.88 13.00
C MET A 57 -13.71 -10.02 11.99
N THR A 58 -14.85 -10.11 11.30
CA THR A 58 -15.04 -11.11 10.24
C THR A 58 -14.40 -10.66 8.93
N ASP A 59 -14.18 -11.59 7.99
CA ASP A 59 -13.68 -11.21 6.66
C ASP A 59 -14.70 -10.35 5.91
N GLU A 60 -15.99 -10.65 6.03
CA GLU A 60 -17.07 -9.89 5.38
C GLU A 60 -17.10 -8.44 5.87
N ALA A 61 -17.00 -8.24 7.19
CA ALA A 61 -16.94 -6.91 7.80
C ALA A 61 -15.67 -6.16 7.36
N PHE A 62 -14.51 -6.84 7.37
CA PHE A 62 -13.25 -6.27 6.91
C PHE A 62 -13.34 -5.81 5.45
N VAL A 63 -13.86 -6.65 4.56
CA VAL A 63 -14.05 -6.34 3.13
C VAL A 63 -15.00 -5.17 2.96
N ALA A 64 -16.11 -5.13 3.72
CA ALA A 64 -17.06 -4.03 3.66
C ALA A 64 -16.44 -2.68 4.08
N ILE A 65 -15.54 -2.68 5.06
CA ILE A 65 -14.78 -1.49 5.46
C ILE A 65 -13.79 -1.10 4.36
N VAL A 66 -13.00 -2.05 3.86
CA VAL A 66 -12.00 -1.79 2.82
C VAL A 66 -12.64 -1.22 1.56
N ARG A 67 -13.79 -1.75 1.12
CA ARG A 67 -14.53 -1.25 -0.06
C ARG A 67 -15.08 0.16 0.11
N ARG A 68 -15.32 0.62 1.34
CA ARG A 68 -15.73 2.00 1.61
C ARG A 68 -14.55 2.97 1.50
N VAL A 69 -13.35 2.54 1.90
CA VAL A 69 -12.13 3.39 1.82
C VAL A 69 -11.50 3.36 0.43
N VAL A 70 -11.54 2.20 -0.24
CA VAL A 70 -11.03 2.03 -1.61
C VAL A 70 -12.19 1.56 -2.50
N PRO A 71 -13.03 2.49 -3.00
CA PRO A 71 -14.05 2.16 -3.99
C PRO A 71 -13.42 1.51 -5.22
N GLY A 72 -14.05 0.46 -5.75
CA GLY A 72 -13.54 -0.23 -6.94
C GLY A 72 -12.34 -1.17 -6.70
N ILE A 73 -11.96 -1.43 -5.45
CA ILE A 73 -10.84 -2.33 -5.12
C ILE A 73 -10.96 -3.68 -5.84
N THR A 74 -9.88 -4.08 -6.51
CA THR A 74 -9.81 -5.35 -7.24
C THR A 74 -9.63 -6.54 -6.30
N ALA A 75 -9.87 -7.76 -6.79
CA ALA A 75 -9.64 -8.98 -6.01
C ALA A 75 -8.17 -9.13 -5.57
N LYS A 76 -7.22 -8.79 -6.44
CA LYS A 76 -5.77 -8.87 -6.14
C LYS A 76 -5.38 -7.87 -5.04
N GLN A 77 -5.85 -6.63 -5.15
CA GLN A 77 -5.63 -5.61 -4.13
C GLN A 77 -6.27 -6.02 -2.81
N LEU A 78 -7.52 -6.49 -2.80
CA LEU A 78 -8.16 -6.97 -1.58
C LEU A 78 -7.40 -8.13 -0.92
N ASN A 79 -6.77 -9.00 -1.72
CA ASN A 79 -5.92 -10.08 -1.21
C ASN A 79 -4.66 -9.57 -0.48
N LEU A 80 -4.09 -8.43 -0.89
CA LEU A 80 -3.01 -7.79 -0.13
C LEU A 80 -3.49 -7.41 1.28
N PHE A 81 -4.65 -6.76 1.38
CA PHE A 81 -5.21 -6.32 2.67
C PHE A 81 -5.48 -7.51 3.59
N ARG A 82 -6.11 -8.56 3.05
CA ARG A 82 -6.34 -9.82 3.78
C ARG A 82 -5.05 -10.50 4.20
N LEU A 83 -4.03 -10.51 3.33
CA LEU A 83 -2.71 -11.08 3.64
C LEU A 83 -2.06 -10.34 4.81
N LEU A 84 -2.02 -9.01 4.76
CA LEU A 84 -1.46 -8.18 5.83
C LEU A 84 -2.22 -8.36 7.13
N ARG A 85 -3.56 -8.43 7.07
CA ARG A 85 -4.41 -8.76 8.22
C ARG A 85 -4.02 -10.09 8.83
N ARG A 86 -4.09 -11.17 8.05
CA ARG A 86 -3.75 -12.55 8.49
C ARG A 86 -2.35 -12.68 9.07
N LYS A 87 -1.41 -11.85 8.63
CA LYS A 87 -0.02 -11.86 9.10
C LYS A 87 0.25 -10.91 10.27
N GLY A 88 -0.76 -10.20 10.78
CA GLY A 88 -0.58 -9.21 11.85
C GLY A 88 0.24 -7.99 11.41
N ARG A 89 0.21 -7.65 10.12
CA ARG A 89 1.10 -6.65 9.48
C ARG A 89 0.37 -5.44 8.91
N LEU A 90 -0.89 -5.20 9.31
CA LEU A 90 -1.64 -4.02 8.89
C LEU A 90 -0.95 -2.71 9.32
N SER A 91 -0.26 -2.69 10.46
CA SER A 91 0.51 -1.52 10.92
C SER A 91 1.60 -1.05 9.93
N LEU A 92 2.00 -1.90 8.97
CA LEU A 92 2.94 -1.54 7.91
C LEU A 92 2.32 -0.65 6.83
N GLY A 93 1.00 -0.44 6.81
CA GLY A 93 0.29 0.23 5.72
C GLY A 93 0.87 1.57 5.32
N ARG A 94 1.15 2.46 6.29
CA ARG A 94 1.83 3.74 6.02
C ARG A 94 3.24 3.58 5.44
N SER A 95 4.02 2.62 5.95
CA SER A 95 5.37 2.35 5.43
C SER A 95 5.31 1.83 3.99
N ILE A 96 4.38 0.91 3.70
CA ILE A 96 4.17 0.34 2.37
C ILE A 96 3.80 1.43 1.37
N ALA A 97 2.78 2.23 1.67
CA ALA A 97 2.34 3.31 0.79
C ALA A 97 3.45 4.32 0.50
N SER A 98 4.21 4.66 1.53
CA SER A 98 5.32 5.61 1.39
C SER A 98 6.43 5.09 0.48
N TYR A 99 6.88 3.84 0.66
CA TYR A 99 7.90 3.25 -0.21
C TYR A 99 7.37 2.99 -1.62
N PHE A 100 6.10 2.60 -1.75
CA PHE A 100 5.49 2.35 -3.06
C PHE A 100 5.44 3.65 -3.88
N ARG A 101 5.05 4.77 -3.26
CA ARG A 101 5.05 6.09 -3.91
C ARG A 101 6.44 6.49 -4.41
N GLU A 102 7.47 6.33 -3.58
CA GLU A 102 8.86 6.63 -3.96
C GLU A 102 9.32 5.79 -5.16
N LEU A 103 9.05 4.49 -5.14
CA LEU A 103 9.38 3.59 -6.25
C LEU A 103 8.63 3.96 -7.54
N MET A 104 7.36 4.36 -7.43
CA MET A 104 6.57 4.85 -8.57
C MET A 104 7.11 6.16 -9.14
N ASP A 105 7.52 7.10 -8.27
CA ASP A 105 8.08 8.38 -8.67
C ASP A 105 9.44 8.21 -9.36
N GLU A 106 10.28 7.30 -8.85
CA GLU A 106 11.54 6.90 -9.49
C GLU A 106 11.30 6.32 -10.90
N GLU A 107 10.35 5.39 -11.04
CA GLU A 107 10.01 4.78 -12.32
C GLU A 107 9.48 5.80 -13.34
N ARG A 108 8.57 6.67 -12.91
CA ARG A 108 8.02 7.74 -13.77
C ARG A 108 9.09 8.75 -14.18
N SER A 109 10.04 9.04 -13.29
CA SER A 109 11.16 9.93 -13.58
C SER A 109 12.10 9.32 -14.62
N VAL A 110 12.40 8.02 -14.52
CA VAL A 110 13.17 7.28 -15.55
C VAL A 110 12.44 7.30 -16.89
N LEU A 111 11.12 7.05 -16.90
CA LEU A 111 10.33 7.11 -18.14
C LEU A 111 10.35 8.50 -18.79
N ARG A 112 10.40 9.58 -18.00
CA ARG A 112 10.48 10.96 -18.52
C ARG A 112 11.88 11.34 -19.00
N ALA A 113 12.93 10.75 -18.46
CA ALA A 113 14.32 11.09 -18.74
C ALA A 113 15.03 10.01 -19.56
N VAL A 114 14.58 9.75 -20.79
CA VAL A 114 15.36 8.99 -21.77
C VAL A 114 16.08 9.98 -22.69
N VAL A 115 17.36 10.22 -22.41
CA VAL A 115 18.22 11.10 -23.23
C VAL A 115 18.94 10.25 -24.27
N THR A 116 18.58 10.37 -25.54
CA THR A 116 19.36 9.80 -26.64
C THR A 116 20.37 10.83 -27.14
N THR A 117 21.64 10.66 -26.79
CA THR A 117 22.74 11.42 -27.40
C THR A 117 23.33 10.63 -28.55
N ALA A 118 23.27 11.16 -29.76
CA ALA A 118 24.19 10.76 -30.82
C ALA A 118 25.53 11.46 -30.56
N VAL A 119 26.64 10.74 -30.68
CA VAL A 119 27.98 11.31 -30.81
C VAL A 119 28.35 11.29 -32.29
#